data_AF-A0A821LHF3-F1
#
_entry.id   AF-A0A821LHF3-F1
#
_cell.length_a   1.000
_cell.length_b   1.000
_cell.length_c   1.000
_cell.angle_alpha   90.00
_cell.angle_beta   90.00
_cell.angle_gamma   90.00
#
_symmetry.space_group_name_H-M   'P 1'
#
loop_
_entity.id
_entity.type
_entity.pdbx_description
1 polymer ?
#
loop_
_entity_poly.entity_id
_entity_poly.type
_entity_poly.pdbx_seq_one_letter_code
_entity_poly.pdbx_strand_id
1 'polypeptide(L)'
;MAESNCKDCGVPAIYSHFGVMSCEPCKMFFKRNATHGQETLKCRYDGHCEININNRHVCSYCRLVKCFSSGMQIKVTKSTFSNRNKPNEKRKLIAKSEQRASKILARLNEPAK
;
A
#
# COMPACT_ATOMS: atom_id res chain seq x y z
N MET A 1 15.66 1.64 -22.03
CA MET A 1 14.57 2.05 -21.12
C MET A 1 14.92 1.44 -19.77
N ALA A 2 15.05 2.22 -18.69
CA ALA A 2 15.42 1.66 -17.40
C ALA A 2 14.23 0.89 -16.81
N GLU A 3 14.26 -0.44 -16.91
CA GLU A 3 13.35 -1.31 -16.16
C GLU A 3 13.55 -1.02 -14.66
N SER A 4 12.48 -0.58 -13.99
CA SER A 4 12.50 -0.26 -12.58
C SER A 4 11.74 -1.34 -11.81
N ASN A 5 12.32 -1.86 -10.72
CA ASN A 5 11.67 -2.91 -9.95
C ASN A 5 10.56 -2.35 -9.04
N CYS A 6 9.52 -3.15 -8.83
CA CYS A 6 8.46 -2.90 -7.87
C CYS A 6 9.05 -2.72 -6.47
N LYS A 7 8.83 -1.57 -5.84
CA LYS A 7 9.39 -1.24 -4.52
C LYS A 7 8.86 -2.12 -3.38
N ASP A 8 7.76 -2.85 -3.60
CA ASP A 8 7.18 -3.71 -2.58
C ASP A 8 7.64 -5.16 -2.65
N CYS A 9 7.86 -5.73 -3.85
CA CYS A 9 8.15 -7.16 -4.02
C CYS A 9 9.29 -7.48 -5.00
N GLY A 10 9.94 -6.47 -5.58
CA GLY A 10 11.14 -6.61 -6.40
C GLY A 10 10.92 -7.06 -7.86
N VAL A 11 9.69 -7.41 -8.27
CA VAL A 11 9.38 -7.80 -9.65
C VAL A 11 9.52 -6.61 -10.61
N PRO A 12 9.96 -6.79 -11.87
CA PRO A 12 9.97 -5.73 -12.87
C PRO A 12 8.63 -4.97 -12.93
N ALA A 13 8.72 -3.65 -13.00
CA ALA A 13 7.60 -2.74 -13.12
C ALA A 13 7.88 -1.72 -14.21
N ILE A 14 6.86 -1.42 -15.00
CA ILE A 14 6.99 -0.53 -16.15
C ILE A 14 6.56 0.89 -15.77
N TYR A 15 5.66 1.04 -14.80
CA TYR A 15 5.07 2.32 -14.44
C TYR A 15 4.75 2.42 -12.95
N SER A 16 4.55 3.66 -12.49
CA SER A 16 4.16 3.94 -11.11
C SER A 16 2.67 3.76 -10.90
N HIS A 17 2.27 3.13 -9.80
CA HIS A 17 0.89 3.12 -9.31
C HIS A 17 0.83 3.70 -7.91
N PHE A 18 -0.22 4.46 -7.61
CA PHE A 18 -0.41 5.07 -6.30
C PHE A 18 0.79 5.89 -5.81
N GLY A 19 1.58 6.44 -6.73
CA GLY A 19 2.76 7.26 -6.44
C GLY A 19 4.09 6.53 -6.38
N VAL A 20 4.13 5.21 -6.56
CA VAL A 20 5.35 4.39 -6.41
C VAL A 20 5.51 3.44 -7.59
N MET A 21 6.75 3.16 -8.01
CA MET A 21 7.05 2.09 -8.97
C MET A 21 6.60 0.74 -8.41
N SER A 22 5.59 0.11 -9.03
CA SER A 22 5.02 -1.14 -8.53
C SER A 22 4.48 -2.02 -9.64
N CYS A 23 4.40 -3.32 -9.41
CA CYS A 23 3.79 -4.25 -10.35
C CYS A 23 2.26 -4.29 -10.21
N GLU A 24 1.58 -4.76 -11.26
CA GLU A 24 0.11 -4.86 -11.32
C GLU A 24 -0.50 -5.68 -10.14
N PRO A 25 0.11 -6.79 -9.68
CA PRO A 25 -0.38 -7.50 -8.49
C PRO A 25 -0.33 -6.66 -7.21
N CYS A 26 0.70 -5.82 -7.02
CA CYS A 26 0.80 -4.94 -5.85
C CYS A 26 -0.19 -3.77 -5.94
N LYS A 27 -0.38 -3.19 -7.13
CA LYS A 27 -1.45 -2.22 -7.39
C LYS A 27 -2.82 -2.75 -6.98
N MET A 28 -3.20 -3.93 -7.49
CA MET A 28 -4.52 -4.51 -7.21
C MET A 28 -4.69 -4.89 -5.73
N PHE A 29 -3.64 -5.42 -5.12
CA PHE A 29 -3.61 -5.70 -3.69
C PHE A 29 -3.80 -4.42 -2.85
N PHE A 30 -3.05 -3.36 -3.15
CA PHE A 30 -3.14 -2.09 -2.44
C PHE A 30 -4.53 -1.47 -2.57
N LYS A 31 -5.09 -1.40 -3.78
CA LYS A 31 -6.43 -0.87 -4.03
C LYS A 31 -7.51 -1.57 -3.18
N ARG A 32 -7.41 -2.88 -3.01
CA ARG A 32 -8.36 -3.68 -2.21
C ARG A 32 -8.23 -3.43 -0.71
N ASN A 33 -7.01 -3.29 -0.20
CA ASN A 33 -6.78 -3.32 1.24
C ASN A 33 -6.53 -1.93 1.87
N ALA A 34 -6.05 -0.94 1.12
CA ALA A 34 -5.71 0.38 1.67
C ALA A 34 -6.92 1.13 2.26
N THR A 35 -8.13 0.88 1.75
CA THR A 35 -9.39 1.45 2.28
C THR A 35 -9.82 0.82 3.59
N HIS A 36 -9.56 -0.47 3.79
CA HIS A 36 -9.89 -1.17 5.03
C HIS A 36 -8.81 -0.98 6.09
N GLY A 37 -7.55 -0.83 5.66
CA GLY A 37 -6.40 -0.64 6.53
C GLY A 37 -5.76 -1.98 6.94
N GLN A 38 -4.58 -1.90 7.53
CA GLN A 38 -3.84 -3.09 7.98
C GLN A 38 -4.44 -3.71 9.24
N GLU A 39 -5.23 -2.93 10.01
CA GLU A 39 -5.92 -3.37 11.21
C GLU A 39 -6.90 -4.53 10.94
N THR A 40 -7.37 -4.68 9.70
CA THR A 40 -8.23 -5.79 9.28
C THR A 40 -7.46 -7.01 8.81
N LEU A 41 -6.12 -6.96 8.83
CA LEU A 41 -5.23 -8.02 8.39
C LEU A 41 -4.41 -8.52 9.58
N LYS A 42 -4.15 -9.83 9.63
CA LYS A 42 -3.35 -10.45 10.70
C LYS A 42 -2.04 -10.99 10.15
N CYS A 43 -0.93 -10.65 10.80
CA CYS A 43 0.33 -11.34 10.57
C CYS A 43 0.33 -12.68 11.33
N ARG A 44 0.89 -13.72 10.73
CA ARG A 44 1.08 -15.04 11.39
C ARG A 44 2.39 -15.13 12.18
N TYR A 45 3.23 -14.11 12.05
CA TYR A 45 4.55 -13.97 12.67
C TYR A 45 4.58 -12.62 13.42
N ASP A 46 5.76 -12.00 13.54
CA ASP A 46 5.96 -10.80 14.37
C ASP A 46 5.68 -9.46 13.66
N GLY A 47 4.98 -9.47 12.52
CA GLY A 47 4.68 -8.24 11.78
C GLY A 47 5.83 -7.68 10.95
N HIS A 48 6.98 -8.38 10.87
CA HIS A 48 8.19 -7.96 10.16
C HIS A 48 8.55 -8.88 8.98
N CYS A 49 7.55 -9.50 8.34
CA CYS A 49 7.82 -10.40 7.21
C CYS A 49 8.47 -9.63 6.05
N GLU A 50 9.59 -10.14 5.57
CA GLU A 50 10.17 -9.69 4.30
C GLU A 50 9.22 -10.01 3.16
N ILE A 51 9.01 -9.06 2.24
CA ILE A 51 8.10 -9.22 1.10
C ILE A 51 8.91 -9.27 -0.20
N ASN A 52 8.78 -10.39 -0.91
CA ASN A 52 9.38 -10.65 -2.21
C ASN A 52 8.39 -11.35 -3.15
N ILE A 53 8.79 -11.65 -4.38
CA ILE A 53 7.92 -12.30 -5.38
C ILE A 53 7.35 -13.64 -4.89
N ASN A 54 8.14 -14.41 -4.13
CA ASN A 54 7.80 -15.76 -3.69
C ASN A 54 6.85 -15.75 -2.49
N ASN A 55 6.99 -14.79 -1.57
CA ASN A 55 6.26 -14.81 -0.30
C ASN A 55 5.20 -13.70 -0.13
N ARG A 56 5.04 -12.78 -1.11
CA ARG A 56 4.03 -11.69 -1.06
C ARG A 56 2.57 -12.13 -0.94
N HIS A 57 2.27 -13.42 -1.05
CA HIS A 57 0.93 -13.97 -0.84
C HIS A 57 0.74 -14.55 0.57
N VAL A 58 1.83 -14.79 1.31
CA VAL A 58 1.83 -15.44 2.62
C VAL A 58 1.33 -14.47 3.71
N CYS A 59 1.77 -13.21 3.67
CA CYS A 59 1.41 -12.22 4.69
C CYS A 59 0.83 -10.94 4.10
N SER A 60 -0.51 -10.85 4.07
CA SER A 60 -1.22 -9.65 3.63
C SER A 60 -0.95 -8.44 4.55
N TYR A 61 -0.81 -8.66 5.86
CA TYR A 61 -0.49 -7.58 6.81
C TYR A 61 0.82 -6.87 6.45
N CYS A 62 1.93 -7.62 6.44
CA CYS A 62 3.26 -7.07 6.16
C CYS A 62 3.36 -6.53 4.73
N ARG A 63 2.65 -7.12 3.77
CA ARG A 63 2.57 -6.59 2.41
C ARG A 63 1.91 -5.22 2.37
N LEU A 64 0.80 -5.02 3.09
CA LEU A 64 0.14 -3.72 3.12
C LEU A 64 0.97 -2.67 3.85
N VAL A 65 1.59 -3.05 4.98
CA VAL A 65 2.57 -2.23 5.70
C VAL A 65 3.67 -1.76 4.74
N LYS A 66 4.25 -2.68 3.96
CA LYS A 66 5.30 -2.37 2.99
C LYS A 66 4.83 -1.40 1.91
N CYS A 67 3.63 -1.58 1.36
CA CYS A 67 3.06 -0.66 0.37
C CYS A 67 2.94 0.77 0.90
N PHE A 68 2.43 0.96 2.13
CA PHE A 68 2.37 2.29 2.73
C PHE A 68 3.77 2.85 3.02
N SER A 69 4.68 2.00 3.47
CA SER A 69 6.06 2.39 3.80
C SER A 69 6.89 2.75 2.56
N SER A 70 6.59 2.16 1.41
CA SER A 70 7.21 2.52 0.12
C SER A 70 6.64 3.81 -0.46
N GLY A 71 5.58 4.37 0.14
CA GLY A 71 4.95 5.63 -0.24
C GLY A 71 3.67 5.49 -1.06
N MET A 72 3.06 4.31 -1.14
CA MET A 72 1.79 4.16 -1.86
C MET A 72 0.68 4.93 -1.14
N GLN A 73 -0.04 5.75 -1.89
CA GLN A 73 -1.15 6.57 -1.39
C GLN A 73 -2.35 6.47 -2.32
N ILE A 74 -3.57 6.40 -1.75
CA ILE A 74 -4.80 6.50 -2.55
C ILE A 74 -4.93 7.93 -3.07
N LYS A 75 -4.35 8.20 -4.23
CA LYS A 75 -4.60 9.43 -4.99
C LYS A 75 -5.87 9.25 -5.79
N VAL A 76 -6.87 10.08 -5.52
CA VAL A 76 -8.18 9.97 -6.16
C VAL A 76 -8.13 10.52 -7.58
N THR A 77 -7.84 9.63 -8.54
CA THR A 77 -7.93 9.89 -9.98
C THR A 77 -9.37 9.69 -10.48
N LYS A 78 -9.73 10.34 -11.59
CA LYS A 78 -11.06 10.23 -12.21
C LYS A 78 -11.50 8.77 -12.47
N SER A 79 -10.54 7.86 -12.69
CA SER A 79 -10.78 6.44 -12.99
C SER A 79 -11.04 5.55 -11.76
N THR A 80 -10.64 5.97 -10.56
CA THR A 80 -10.83 5.15 -9.34
C THR A 80 -12.20 5.38 -8.70
N PHE A 81 -12.84 6.52 -9.02
CA PHE A 81 -14.15 6.92 -8.54
C PHE A 81 -15.02 7.28 -9.74
N SER A 82 -15.38 6.28 -10.53
CA SER A 82 -16.44 6.43 -11.51
C SER A 82 -17.70 6.88 -10.76
N ASN A 83 -18.11 8.12 -10.98
CA ASN A 83 -19.47 8.62 -10.76
C ASN A 83 -19.95 8.93 -9.32
N ARG A 84 -19.14 9.59 -8.47
CA ARG A 84 -19.68 10.29 -7.28
C ARG A 84 -19.20 11.74 -7.23
N ASN A 85 -20.08 12.68 -7.61
CA ASN A 85 -19.97 14.13 -7.39
C ASN A 85 -20.02 14.48 -5.89
N LYS A 86 -19.11 13.95 -5.07
CA LYS A 86 -19.02 14.25 -3.63
C LYS A 86 -17.57 14.58 -3.24
N PRO A 87 -17.13 15.84 -3.47
CA PRO A 87 -15.76 16.30 -3.17
C PRO A 87 -15.33 16.06 -1.71
N ASN A 88 -16.27 16.19 -0.76
CA ASN A 88 -16.00 16.02 0.67
C ASN A 88 -15.67 14.56 1.04
N GLU A 89 -16.39 13.58 0.48
CA GLU A 89 -16.12 12.17 0.72
C GLU A 89 -14.76 11.76 0.14
N LYS A 90 -14.42 12.30 -1.03
CA LYS A 90 -13.09 12.15 -1.64
C LYS A 90 -11.97 12.65 -0.72
N ARG A 91 -12.11 13.86 -0.14
CA ARG A 91 -11.12 14.43 0.78
C ARG A 91 -10.96 13.58 2.05
N LYS A 92 -12.07 13.11 2.63
CA LYS A 92 -12.06 12.23 3.81
C LYS A 92 -11.29 10.93 3.56
N LEU A 93 -11.46 10.31 2.39
CA LEU A 93 -10.74 9.08 2.03
C LEU A 93 -9.23 9.27 1.90
N ILE A 94 -8.80 10.38 1.27
CA ILE A 94 -7.37 10.73 1.15
C ILE A 94 -6.78 10.95 2.55
N ALA A 95 -7.42 11.81 3.35
CA ALA A 95 -6.96 12.09 4.72
C ALA A 95 -6.86 10.82 5.57
N LYS A 96 -7.82 9.89 5.43
CA LYS A 96 -7.79 8.59 6.12
C LYS A 96 -6.63 7.70 5.64
N SER A 97 -6.34 7.69 4.34
CA SER A 97 -5.19 6.98 3.78
C SER A 97 -3.87 7.54 4.31
N GLU A 98 -3.73 8.86 4.35
CA GLU A 98 -2.54 9.55 4.87
C GLU A 98 -2.34 9.27 6.36
N GLN A 99 -3.39 9.40 7.16
CA GLN A 99 -3.34 9.11 8.59
C GLN A 99 -2.90 7.66 8.87
N ARG A 100 -3.38 6.70 8.07
CA ARG A 100 -2.95 5.29 8.18
C ARG A 100 -1.47 5.12 7.82
N ALA A 101 -1.01 5.74 6.74
CA ALA A 101 0.40 5.71 6.36
C ALA A 101 1.28 6.28 7.48
N SER A 102 0.92 7.44 8.04
CA SER A 102 1.65 8.04 9.17
C SER A 102 1.67 7.14 10.40
N LYS A 103 0.55 6.49 10.73
CA LYS A 103 0.49 5.53 11.86
C LYS A 103 1.36 4.30 11.63
N ILE A 104 1.47 3.84 10.39
CA ILE A 104 2.33 2.70 10.01
C ILE A 104 3.78 3.07 10.18
N LEU A 105 4.20 4.19 9.59
CA LEU A 105 5.57 4.67 9.65
C LEU A 105 6.01 4.93 11.10
N ALA A 106 5.13 5.51 11.93
CA ALA A 106 5.40 5.69 13.34
C ALA A 106 5.70 4.36 14.07
N ARG A 107 4.92 3.31 13.79
CA ARG A 107 5.11 1.98 14.40
C ARG A 107 6.40 1.28 13.97
N LEU A 108 6.84 1.49 12.73
CA LEU A 108 8.08 0.89 12.21
C LEU A 108 9.35 1.55 12.78
N ASN A 109 9.22 2.75 13.33
CA ASN A 109 10.31 3.50 13.93
C ASN A 109 10.37 3.34 15.46
N GLU A 110 9.46 2.58 16.07
CA GLU A 110 9.56 2.26 17.50
C GLU A 110 10.58 1.13 17.71
N PRO A 111 11.50 1.24 18.68
CA PRO A 111 12.43 0.15 18.97
C PRO A 111 11.62 -1.08 19.39
N ALA A 112 11.94 -2.23 18.77
CA ALA A 112 11.40 -3.51 19.19
C ALA A 112 11.66 -3.68 20.70
N LYS A 113 10.58 -3.73 21.48
CA LYS A 113 10.65 -4.00 22.91
C LYS A 113 11.11 -5.43 23.17
#